data_AF-A0A544BT97-F1
#
_entry.id   AF-A0A544BT97-F1
#
_cell.length_a   1.000
_cell.length_b   1.000
_cell.length_c   1.000
_cell.angle_alpha   90.00
_cell.angle_beta   90.00
_cell.angle_gamma   90.00
#
_symmetry.space_group_name_H-M   'P 1'
#
loop_
_entity.id
_entity.type
_entity.pdbx_description
1 polymer ?
#
loop_
_entity_poly.entity_id
_entity_poly.type
_entity_poly.pdbx_seq_one_letter_code
_entity_poly.pdbx_strand_id
1 'polypeptide(L)'
;MSLIDAYNDWDKSKIPNPEVYDSRFAGDIEKTNELFLYGFNFVMCHEFSHVELGHCDAYEKTAGFLTDLEKKEFEQQADANAVKLFQEGIYPENESATKYGVSIALSALMFFSSKVSKKIHPDSDVRIADALNGFQIEGDDTSWIISCAAVGLWASHFNIDLHWEEKSSFKGLFEHLMPQLD
;
A
#
# COMPACT_ATOMS: atom_id res chain seq x y z
N MET A 1 25.05 1.42 1.00
CA MET A 1 24.26 1.45 -0.25
C MET A 1 25.02 0.64 -1.29
N SER A 2 24.51 -0.53 -1.65
CA SER A 2 24.98 -1.26 -2.84
C SER A 2 24.06 -0.82 -3.97
N LEU A 3 24.61 -0.03 -4.88
CA LEU A 3 24.01 0.17 -6.20
C LEU A 3 24.27 -1.13 -6.99
N ILE A 4 23.32 -1.51 -7.84
CA ILE A 4 23.41 -2.69 -8.69
C ILE A 4 24.64 -2.55 -9.61
N ASP A 5 25.59 -3.48 -9.52
CA ASP A 5 26.87 -3.40 -10.24
C ASP A 5 26.80 -3.87 -11.71
N ALA A 6 25.69 -4.48 -12.13
CA ALA A 6 25.49 -4.93 -13.51
C ALA A 6 24.00 -5.01 -13.88
N TYR A 7 23.66 -4.51 -15.06
CA TYR A 7 22.37 -4.76 -15.70
C TYR A 7 22.54 -5.93 -16.69
N ASN A 8 21.76 -6.99 -16.51
CA ASN A 8 21.66 -8.08 -17.48
C ASN A 8 20.32 -7.97 -18.21
N ASP A 9 20.28 -8.39 -19.46
CA ASP A 9 19.02 -8.51 -20.18
C ASP A 9 18.06 -9.45 -19.43
N TRP A 10 16.80 -9.05 -19.34
CA TRP A 10 15.73 -9.87 -18.76
C TRP A 10 15.59 -11.17 -19.56
N ASP A 11 15.71 -12.34 -18.92
CA ASP A 11 15.55 -13.63 -19.60
C ASP A 11 14.08 -13.87 -19.98
N LYS A 12 13.67 -13.32 -21.13
CA LYS A 12 12.31 -13.41 -21.68
C LYS A 12 11.85 -14.86 -21.93
N SER A 13 12.72 -15.86 -21.83
CA SER A 13 12.40 -17.27 -22.09
C SER A 13 12.13 -18.09 -20.83
N LYS A 14 12.62 -17.67 -19.65
CA LYS A 14 12.53 -18.44 -18.40
C LYS A 14 11.81 -17.74 -17.27
N ILE A 15 11.74 -16.41 -17.30
CA ILE A 15 11.06 -15.62 -16.28
C ILE A 15 9.88 -14.87 -16.92
N PRO A 16 8.81 -14.58 -16.15
CA PRO A 16 7.64 -13.86 -16.66
C PRO A 16 8.05 -12.59 -17.41
N ASN A 17 7.52 -12.40 -18.62
CA ASN A 17 7.86 -11.27 -19.46
C ASN A 17 6.62 -10.39 -19.71
N PRO A 18 6.56 -9.18 -19.12
CA PRO A 18 5.44 -8.28 -19.33
C PRO A 18 5.41 -7.64 -20.72
N GLU A 19 6.46 -7.76 -21.55
CA GLU A 19 6.48 -7.24 -22.92
C GLU A 19 6.02 -8.27 -23.96
N VAL A 20 6.18 -9.57 -23.66
CA VAL A 20 5.80 -10.68 -24.53
C VAL A 20 5.04 -11.68 -23.71
N TYR A 21 3.72 -11.55 -23.74
CA TYR A 21 2.77 -12.44 -23.12
C TYR A 21 1.78 -12.98 -24.15
N ASP A 22 1.11 -14.07 -23.80
CA ASP A 22 0.06 -14.63 -24.62
C ASP A 22 -1.11 -13.64 -24.72
N SER A 23 -1.45 -13.23 -25.94
CA SER A 23 -2.47 -12.21 -26.19
C SER A 23 -3.85 -12.58 -25.65
N ARG A 24 -4.10 -13.86 -25.39
CA ARG A 24 -5.31 -14.34 -24.69
C ARG A 24 -5.45 -13.77 -23.28
N PHE A 25 -4.35 -13.42 -22.63
CA PHE A 25 -4.31 -12.85 -21.28
C PHE A 25 -4.00 -11.34 -21.28
N ALA A 26 -3.97 -10.68 -22.44
CA ALA A 26 -3.56 -9.29 -22.56
C ALA A 26 -4.33 -8.36 -21.60
N GLY A 27 -5.66 -8.48 -21.58
CA GLY A 27 -6.49 -7.63 -20.72
C GLY A 27 -6.22 -7.82 -19.23
N ASP A 28 -5.89 -9.03 -18.78
CA ASP A 28 -5.60 -9.29 -17.36
C ASP A 28 -4.20 -8.79 -16.99
N ILE A 29 -3.23 -9.01 -17.87
CA ILE A 29 -1.83 -8.61 -17.66
C ILE A 29 -1.71 -7.09 -17.67
N GLU A 30 -2.30 -6.40 -18.66
CA GLU A 30 -2.28 -4.95 -18.76
C GLU A 30 -2.94 -4.29 -17.56
N LYS A 31 -4.11 -4.78 -17.12
CA LYS A 31 -4.78 -4.28 -15.91
C LYS A 31 -3.97 -4.53 -14.65
N THR A 32 -3.38 -5.71 -14.51
CA THR A 32 -2.55 -6.03 -13.34
C THR A 32 -1.33 -5.11 -13.29
N ASN A 33 -0.68 -4.87 -14.43
CA ASN A 33 0.42 -3.93 -14.54
C ASN A 33 -0.01 -2.50 -14.22
N GLU A 34 -1.17 -2.07 -14.68
CA GLU A 34 -1.73 -0.76 -14.37
C GLU A 34 -1.91 -0.59 -12.86
N LEU A 35 -2.58 -1.53 -12.18
CA LEU A 35 -2.77 -1.51 -10.73
C LEU A 35 -1.43 -1.50 -9.98
N PHE A 36 -0.47 -2.31 -10.43
CA PHE A 36 0.88 -2.33 -9.86
C PHE A 36 1.56 -0.98 -9.99
N LEU A 37 1.52 -0.35 -11.17
CA LEU A 37 2.16 0.95 -11.42
C LEU A 37 1.53 2.05 -10.55
N TYR A 38 0.21 2.09 -10.41
CA TYR A 38 -0.44 3.07 -9.52
C TYR A 38 -0.11 2.82 -8.04
N GLY A 39 -0.11 1.56 -7.60
CA GLY A 39 0.31 1.21 -6.25
C GLY A 39 1.77 1.59 -5.97
N PHE A 40 2.68 1.31 -6.91
CA PHE A 40 4.09 1.63 -6.79
C PHE A 40 4.34 3.15 -6.84
N ASN A 41 3.63 3.88 -7.70
CA ASN A 41 3.70 5.33 -7.73
C ASN A 41 3.31 5.95 -6.38
N PHE A 42 2.31 5.39 -5.69
CA PHE A 42 1.95 5.86 -4.35
C PHE A 42 3.09 5.65 -3.35
N VAL A 43 3.75 4.49 -3.38
CA VAL A 43 4.96 4.23 -2.57
C VAL A 43 6.05 5.25 -2.90
N MET A 44 6.28 5.56 -4.18
CA MET A 44 7.24 6.60 -4.56
C MET A 44 6.86 7.99 -4.03
N CYS A 45 5.58 8.35 -4.03
CA CYS A 45 5.10 9.60 -3.43
C CYS A 45 5.31 9.62 -1.91
N HIS A 46 5.16 8.49 -1.22
CA HIS A 46 5.48 8.36 0.21
C HIS A 46 6.96 8.61 0.48
N GLU A 47 7.86 7.92 -0.24
CA GLU A 47 9.31 8.11 -0.09
C GLU A 47 9.74 9.54 -0.45
N PHE A 48 9.15 10.11 -1.51
CA PHE A 48 9.38 11.52 -1.86
C PHE A 48 8.93 12.46 -0.74
N SER A 49 7.81 12.17 -0.09
CA SER A 49 7.28 12.98 1.01
C SER A 49 8.21 13.01 2.22
N HIS A 50 8.94 11.93 2.51
CA HIS A 50 9.98 11.96 3.54
C HIS A 50 11.10 12.97 3.23
N VAL A 51 11.46 13.12 1.96
CA VAL A 51 12.46 14.10 1.52
C VAL A 51 11.87 15.51 1.56
N GLU A 52 10.69 15.71 0.98
CA GLU A 52 10.03 17.02 0.88
C GLU A 52 9.74 17.64 2.25
N LEU A 53 9.32 16.83 3.22
CA LEU A 53 9.01 17.26 4.58
C LEU A 53 10.25 17.36 5.49
N GLY A 54 11.44 17.05 4.97
CA GLY A 54 12.70 17.15 5.73
C GLY A 54 12.89 16.05 6.78
N HIS A 55 12.17 14.93 6.68
CA HIS A 55 12.32 13.79 7.60
C HIS A 55 13.73 13.17 7.48
N CYS A 56 14.29 13.10 6.26
CA CYS A 56 15.65 12.62 6.03
C CYS A 56 16.68 13.50 6.75
N ASP A 57 16.58 14.83 6.60
CA ASP A 57 17.45 15.79 7.27
C ASP A 57 17.36 15.68 8.80
N ALA A 58 16.14 15.51 9.34
CA ALA A 58 15.92 15.34 10.76
C ALA A 58 16.56 14.05 11.28
N TYR A 59 16.44 12.96 10.53
CA TYR A 59 17.09 11.69 10.85
C TYR A 59 18.62 11.82 10.85
N GLU A 60 19.21 12.50 9.87
CA GLU A 60 20.65 12.73 9.82
C GLU A 60 21.14 13.63 10.96
N LYS A 61 20.45 14.75 11.23
CA LYS A 61 20.80 15.69 12.31
C LYS A 61 20.75 15.05 13.71
N THR A 62 19.85 14.08 13.89
CA THR A 62 19.72 13.32 15.15
C THR A 62 20.61 12.08 15.18
N ALA A 63 21.44 11.84 14.15
CA ALA A 63 22.23 10.62 14.00
C ALA A 63 21.39 9.32 14.14
N GLY A 64 20.13 9.38 13.69
CA GLY A 64 19.15 8.29 13.77
C GLY A 64 18.48 8.12 15.15
N PHE A 65 18.77 8.98 16.13
CA PHE A 65 18.14 8.95 17.46
C PHE A 65 16.79 9.69 17.48
N LEU A 66 15.83 9.19 16.71
CA LEU A 66 14.42 9.57 16.80
C LEU A 66 13.68 8.62 17.74
N THR A 67 12.76 9.16 18.53
CA THR A 67 11.80 8.38 19.32
C THR A 67 10.85 7.61 18.41
N ASP A 68 10.24 6.55 18.94
CA ASP A 68 9.22 5.78 18.22
C ASP A 68 8.00 6.65 17.84
N LEU A 69 7.68 7.67 18.67
CA LEU A 69 6.61 8.61 18.38
C LEU A 69 6.94 9.51 17.18
N GLU A 70 8.14 10.10 17.15
CA GLU A 70 8.58 10.94 16.03
C GLU A 70 8.61 10.16 14.71
N LYS A 71 9.06 8.89 14.74
CA LYS A 71 9.05 8.03 13.55
C LYS A 71 7.62 7.77 13.06
N LYS A 72 6.68 7.48 13.98
CA LYS A 72 5.27 7.30 13.62
C LYS A 72 4.67 8.58 13.02
N GLU A 73 4.97 9.74 13.61
CA GLU A 73 4.53 11.03 13.09
C GLU A 73 5.08 11.30 11.69
N PHE A 74 6.35 10.98 11.43
CA PHE A 74 6.97 11.14 10.11
C PHE A 74 6.29 10.27 9.05
N GLU A 75 5.98 9.01 9.37
CA GLU A 75 5.27 8.10 8.46
C GLU A 75 3.84 8.60 8.18
N GLN A 76 3.11 9.07 9.19
CA GLN A 76 1.76 9.64 9.03
C GLN A 76 1.78 10.89 8.15
N GLN A 77 2.76 11.77 8.35
CA GLN A 77 2.92 12.98 7.53
C GLN A 77 3.30 12.62 6.09
N ALA A 78 4.17 11.62 5.89
CA ALA A 78 4.54 11.14 4.57
C ALA A 78 3.36 10.51 3.83
N ASP A 79 2.55 9.67 4.50
CA ASP A 79 1.33 9.09 3.93
C ASP A 79 0.31 10.18 3.56
N ALA A 80 0.06 11.14 4.44
CA ALA A 80 -0.90 12.23 4.19
C ALA A 80 -0.46 13.11 3.02
N ASN A 81 0.83 13.44 2.92
CA ASN A 81 1.35 14.21 1.79
C ASN A 81 1.36 13.39 0.49
N ALA A 82 1.66 12.08 0.57
CA ALA A 82 1.56 11.18 -0.57
C ALA A 82 0.14 11.16 -1.14
N VAL A 83 -0.89 11.00 -0.29
CA VAL A 83 -2.30 11.09 -0.70
C VAL A 83 -2.59 12.40 -1.42
N LYS A 84 -2.17 13.53 -0.85
CA LYS A 84 -2.37 14.86 -1.46
C LYS A 84 -1.70 14.96 -2.84
N LEU A 85 -0.42 14.61 -2.95
CA LEU A 85 0.31 14.63 -4.22
C LEU A 85 -0.34 13.71 -5.26
N PHE A 86 -0.81 12.55 -4.82
CA PHE A 86 -1.47 11.59 -5.70
C PHE A 86 -2.83 12.11 -6.20
N GLN A 87 -3.61 12.76 -5.34
CA GLN A 87 -4.91 13.36 -5.68
C GLN A 87 -4.80 14.41 -6.80
N GLU A 88 -3.70 15.15 -6.87
CA GLU A 88 -3.45 16.13 -7.94
C GLU A 88 -3.35 15.47 -9.34
N GLY A 89 -3.07 14.16 -9.39
CA GLY A 89 -2.94 13.37 -10.62
C GLY A 89 -4.13 12.43 -10.91
N ILE A 90 -5.22 12.52 -10.16
CA ILE A 90 -6.41 11.68 -10.38
C ILE A 90 -7.33 12.33 -11.42
N TYR A 91 -7.64 11.55 -12.45
CA TYR A 91 -8.57 11.85 -13.53
C TYR A 91 -9.63 10.74 -13.61
N PRO A 92 -10.81 10.99 -14.20
CA PRO A 92 -11.85 9.97 -14.32
C PRO A 92 -11.37 8.66 -14.98
N GLU A 93 -10.40 8.73 -15.89
CA GLU A 93 -9.88 7.58 -16.61
C GLU A 93 -8.98 6.67 -15.75
N ASN A 94 -8.35 7.20 -14.70
CA ASN A 94 -7.41 6.46 -13.85
C ASN A 94 -7.86 6.33 -12.38
N GLU A 95 -9.02 6.87 -12.04
CA GLU A 95 -9.50 6.92 -10.67
C GLU A 95 -9.62 5.51 -10.05
N SER A 96 -10.23 4.57 -10.77
CA SER A 96 -10.38 3.19 -10.28
C SER A 96 -9.02 2.50 -10.12
N ALA A 97 -8.14 2.66 -11.11
CA ALA A 97 -6.81 2.06 -11.07
C ALA A 97 -5.97 2.62 -9.90
N THR A 98 -6.10 3.92 -9.63
CA THR A 98 -5.50 4.59 -8.48
C THR A 98 -6.01 4.01 -7.17
N LYS A 99 -7.33 4.03 -6.96
CA LYS A 99 -7.96 3.55 -5.72
C LYS A 99 -7.61 2.09 -5.43
N TYR A 100 -7.65 1.23 -6.45
CA TYR A 100 -7.39 -0.20 -6.29
C TYR A 100 -5.89 -0.46 -6.15
N GLY A 101 -5.04 0.20 -6.94
CA GLY A 101 -3.59 0.06 -6.86
C GLY A 101 -3.05 0.47 -5.48
N VAL A 102 -3.52 1.60 -4.93
CA VAL A 102 -3.13 2.03 -3.58
C VAL A 102 -3.60 1.05 -2.52
N SER A 103 -4.86 0.61 -2.59
CA SER A 103 -5.40 -0.40 -1.66
C SER A 103 -4.55 -1.67 -1.66
N ILE A 104 -4.18 -2.18 -2.85
CA ILE A 104 -3.32 -3.36 -3.01
C ILE A 104 -1.93 -3.11 -2.43
N ALA A 105 -1.29 -1.99 -2.77
CA ALA A 105 0.08 -1.69 -2.33
C ALA A 105 0.18 -1.57 -0.81
N LEU A 106 -0.74 -0.84 -0.18
CA LEU A 106 -0.78 -0.71 1.27
C LEU A 106 -1.12 -2.03 1.96
N SER A 107 -2.06 -2.80 1.40
CA SER A 107 -2.38 -4.14 1.92
C SER A 107 -1.21 -5.11 1.83
N ALA A 108 -0.38 -5.01 0.78
CA ALA A 108 0.82 -5.84 0.65
C ALA A 108 1.83 -5.60 1.79
N LEU A 109 1.86 -4.40 2.39
CA LEU A 109 2.74 -4.09 3.52
C LEU A 109 2.47 -4.96 4.75
N MET A 110 1.23 -5.45 4.91
CA MET A 110 0.85 -6.35 6.00
C MET A 110 1.64 -7.67 5.95
N PHE A 111 1.98 -8.16 4.76
CA PHE A 111 2.66 -9.45 4.58
C PHE A 111 4.14 -9.44 4.99
N PHE A 112 4.71 -8.28 5.30
CA PHE A 112 6.10 -8.19 5.79
C PHE A 112 6.27 -8.63 7.25
N SER A 113 5.18 -8.80 8.01
CA SER A 113 5.23 -9.14 9.44
C SER A 113 3.98 -9.90 9.88
N SER A 114 4.15 -10.84 10.82
CA SER A 114 3.03 -11.51 11.50
C SER A 114 2.34 -10.64 12.56
N LYS A 115 2.88 -9.45 12.82
CA LYS A 115 2.26 -8.43 13.67
C LYS A 115 1.94 -7.22 12.82
N VAL A 116 0.67 -6.81 12.83
CA VAL A 116 0.21 -5.55 12.26
C VAL A 116 0.71 -4.39 13.11
N SER A 117 0.76 -4.59 14.44
CA SER A 117 1.37 -3.64 15.35
C SER A 117 2.89 -3.56 15.18
N LYS A 118 3.39 -2.38 14.78
CA LYS A 118 4.82 -2.08 14.75
C LYS A 118 5.13 -1.00 15.78
N LYS A 119 6.25 -1.16 16.50
CA LYS A 119 6.74 -0.14 17.44
C LYS A 119 7.04 1.20 16.74
N ILE A 120 7.44 1.14 15.46
CA ILE A 120 8.06 2.25 14.75
C ILE A 120 7.20 2.79 13.59
N HIS A 121 6.37 1.96 12.95
CA HIS A 121 5.45 2.39 11.89
C HIS A 121 4.02 2.47 12.43
N PRO A 122 3.15 3.33 11.88
CA PRO A 122 1.71 3.19 12.06
C PRO A 122 1.30 1.79 11.63
N ASP A 123 0.35 1.23 12.35
CA ASP A 123 -0.11 -0.12 12.12
C ASP A 123 -0.68 -0.18 10.69
N SER A 124 -0.35 -1.24 9.94
CA SER A 124 -0.59 -1.26 8.48
C SER A 124 -2.07 -1.14 8.12
N ASP A 125 -2.95 -1.55 9.02
CA ASP A 125 -4.39 -1.28 9.02
C ASP A 125 -4.72 0.22 9.10
N VAL A 126 -4.09 0.97 10.00
CA VAL A 126 -4.25 2.43 10.12
C VAL A 126 -3.81 3.12 8.84
N ARG A 127 -2.68 2.73 8.27
CA ARG A 127 -2.18 3.30 6.99
C ARG A 127 -3.18 3.10 5.84
N ILE A 128 -3.76 1.90 5.74
CA ILE A 128 -4.80 1.61 4.75
C ILE A 128 -6.03 2.50 5.00
N ALA A 129 -6.54 2.53 6.23
CA ALA A 129 -7.71 3.33 6.58
C ALA A 129 -7.51 4.81 6.27
N ASP A 130 -6.39 5.38 6.71
CA ASP A 130 -6.06 6.80 6.54
C ASP A 130 -5.92 7.17 5.06
N ALA A 131 -5.25 6.33 4.26
CA ALA A 131 -5.12 6.57 2.83
C ALA A 131 -6.48 6.53 2.11
N LEU A 132 -7.27 5.47 2.31
CA LEU A 132 -8.57 5.33 1.63
C LEU A 132 -9.55 6.43 2.06
N ASN A 133 -9.53 6.83 3.34
CA ASN A 133 -10.29 7.98 3.83
C ASN A 133 -9.78 9.30 3.24
N GLY A 134 -8.46 9.47 3.12
CA GLY A 134 -7.83 10.64 2.52
C GLY A 134 -8.21 10.82 1.05
N PHE A 135 -8.33 9.73 0.31
CA PHE A 135 -8.88 9.69 -1.05
C PHE A 135 -10.40 9.88 -1.14
N GLN A 136 -11.09 10.01 0.01
CA GLN A 136 -12.54 10.14 0.10
C GLN A 136 -13.30 8.97 -0.56
N ILE A 137 -12.75 7.76 -0.42
CA ILE A 137 -13.34 6.56 -1.00
C ILE A 137 -14.64 6.19 -0.27
N GLU A 138 -15.70 5.97 -1.05
CA GLU A 138 -17.02 5.60 -0.54
C GLU A 138 -17.01 4.26 0.18
N GLY A 139 -17.93 4.06 1.13
CA GLY A 139 -17.93 2.88 2.00
C GLY A 139 -18.15 1.55 1.28
N ASP A 140 -18.81 1.56 0.12
CA ASP A 140 -19.12 0.38 -0.70
C ASP A 140 -18.17 0.23 -1.90
N ASP A 141 -17.13 1.06 -1.97
CA ASP A 141 -16.13 0.97 -3.03
C ASP A 141 -15.28 -0.29 -2.90
N THR A 142 -14.96 -0.91 -4.05
CA THR A 142 -14.16 -2.13 -4.15
C THR A 142 -12.78 -2.01 -3.48
N SER A 143 -12.22 -0.82 -3.34
CA SER A 143 -10.97 -0.63 -2.60
C SER A 143 -11.03 -1.16 -1.17
N TRP A 144 -12.16 -1.05 -0.48
CA TRP A 144 -12.32 -1.56 0.88
C TRP A 144 -12.39 -3.08 0.91
N ILE A 145 -13.11 -3.71 -0.05
CA ILE A 145 -13.20 -5.17 -0.10
C ILE A 145 -11.87 -5.81 -0.52
N ILE A 146 -11.07 -5.14 -1.36
CA ILE A 146 -9.70 -5.55 -1.66
C ILE A 146 -8.87 -5.62 -0.37
N SER A 147 -8.93 -4.59 0.47
CA SER A 147 -8.20 -4.59 1.75
C SER A 147 -8.71 -5.69 2.69
N CYS A 148 -10.03 -5.91 2.78
CA CYS A 148 -10.59 -7.01 3.55
C CYS A 148 -10.09 -8.37 3.06
N ALA A 149 -10.09 -8.59 1.74
CA ALA A 149 -9.60 -9.84 1.15
C ALA A 149 -8.11 -10.06 1.47
N ALA A 150 -7.30 -9.00 1.39
CA ALA A 150 -5.89 -9.07 1.76
C ALA A 150 -5.68 -9.40 3.25
N VAL A 151 -6.51 -8.83 4.14
CA VAL A 151 -6.51 -9.15 5.58
C VAL A 151 -6.85 -10.63 5.81
N GLY A 152 -7.82 -11.17 5.08
CA GLY A 152 -8.15 -12.60 5.14
C GLY A 152 -7.01 -13.49 4.65
N LEU A 153 -6.33 -13.11 3.57
CA LEU A 153 -5.16 -13.81 3.06
C LEU A 153 -3.98 -13.76 4.05
N TRP A 154 -3.75 -12.59 4.66
CA TRP A 154 -2.73 -12.39 5.68
C TRP A 154 -3.00 -13.24 6.93
N ALA A 155 -4.23 -13.23 7.43
CA ALA A 155 -4.63 -14.00 8.59
C ALA A 155 -4.50 -15.51 8.33
N SER A 156 -4.92 -15.97 7.15
CA SER A 156 -4.71 -17.36 6.72
C SER A 156 -3.22 -17.73 6.68
N HIS A 157 -2.37 -16.86 6.11
CA HIS A 157 -0.92 -17.08 6.05
C HIS A 157 -0.28 -17.22 7.44
N PHE A 158 -0.75 -16.44 8.42
CA PHE A 158 -0.25 -16.44 9.80
C PHE A 158 -1.05 -17.31 10.77
N ASN A 159 -2.03 -18.09 10.31
CA ASN A 159 -2.92 -18.94 11.11
C ASN A 159 -3.68 -18.16 12.21
N ILE A 160 -4.23 -17.01 11.85
CA ILE A 160 -5.10 -16.19 12.69
C ILE A 160 -6.55 -16.43 12.28
N ASP A 161 -7.40 -16.80 13.24
CA ASP A 161 -8.83 -16.97 13.01
C ASP A 161 -9.54 -15.61 13.11
N LEU A 162 -10.05 -15.14 11.97
CA LEU A 162 -10.86 -13.92 11.91
C LEU A 162 -12.35 -14.25 12.00
N HIS A 163 -13.08 -13.45 12.80
CA HIS A 163 -14.53 -13.47 12.81
C HIS A 163 -15.07 -12.57 11.71
N TRP A 164 -15.66 -13.19 10.68
CA TRP A 164 -16.32 -12.49 9.59
C TRP A 164 -17.80 -12.29 9.90
N GLU A 165 -18.28 -11.07 9.74
CA GLU A 165 -19.68 -10.72 9.93
C GLU A 165 -20.16 -9.86 8.76
N GLU A 166 -21.38 -10.09 8.29
CA GLU A 166 -21.99 -9.22 7.28
C GLU A 166 -22.16 -7.80 7.84
N LYS A 167 -21.72 -6.80 7.09
CA LYS A 167 -21.87 -5.38 7.41
C LYS A 167 -22.60 -4.67 6.30
N SER A 168 -23.16 -3.50 6.62
CA SER A 168 -23.88 -2.67 5.66
C SER A 168 -23.00 -2.05 4.57
N SER A 169 -21.67 -2.09 4.75
CA SER A 169 -20.70 -1.61 3.77
C SER A 169 -19.36 -2.33 3.85
N PHE A 170 -18.57 -2.28 2.78
CA PHE A 170 -17.23 -2.87 2.75
C PHE A 170 -16.27 -2.17 3.73
N LYS A 171 -16.38 -0.85 3.87
CA LYS A 171 -15.68 -0.10 4.91
C LYS A 171 -16.07 -0.56 6.31
N GLY A 172 -17.36 -0.78 6.56
CA GLY A 172 -17.83 -1.29 7.84
C GLY A 172 -17.30 -2.69 8.15
N LEU A 173 -17.15 -3.55 7.12
CA LEU A 173 -16.47 -4.84 7.25
C LEU A 173 -14.99 -4.66 7.59
N PHE A 174 -14.29 -3.76 6.91
CA PHE A 174 -12.89 -3.45 7.21
C PHE A 174 -12.72 -2.99 8.67
N GLU A 175 -13.50 -2.01 9.11
CA GLU A 175 -13.49 -1.48 10.49
C GLU A 175 -13.84 -2.55 11.54
N HIS A 176 -14.61 -3.59 11.18
CA HIS A 176 -14.89 -4.73 12.05
C HIS A 176 -13.72 -5.71 12.18
N LEU A 177 -12.92 -5.86 11.12
CA LEU A 177 -11.80 -6.79 11.08
C LEU A 177 -10.54 -6.22 11.77
N MET A 178 -10.27 -4.92 11.63
CA MET A 178 -8.99 -4.34 12.09
C MET A 178 -8.72 -4.54 13.59
N PRO A 179 -9.70 -4.36 14.51
CA PRO A 179 -9.47 -4.59 15.94
C PRO A 179 -9.13 -6.05 16.32
N GLN A 180 -9.28 -7.00 15.39
CA GLN A 180 -8.97 -8.42 15.59
C GLN A 180 -7.51 -8.77 15.22
N LEU A 181 -6.73 -7.80 14.72
CA LEU A 181 -5.36 -8.01 14.22
C LEU A 181 -4.27 -7.74 15.28
N ASP A 182 -4.68 -7.29 16.48
CA ASP A 182 -3.84 -7.06 17.67
C ASP A 182 -3.87 -8.23 18.67
#